data_AF-A0A521TN77-F1
#
_entry.id   AF-A0A521TN77-F1
#
_cell.length_a   1.000
_cell.length_b   1.000
_cell.length_c   1.000
_cell.angle_alpha   90.00
_cell.angle_beta   90.00
_cell.angle_gamma   90.00
#
_symmetry.space_group_name_H-M   'P 1'
#
loop_
_entity.id
_entity.type
_entity.pdbx_description
1 polymer ?
#
loop_
_entity_poly.entity_id
_entity_poly.type
_entity_poly.pdbx_seq_one_letter_code
_entity_poly.pdbx_strand_id
1 'polypeptide(L)'
;MHSENFDEEGLLKDIQLSELSLKISKLTFQWNNHSEPVKEAHRLLDEVRKYSLEISEYDHRMGSKLSEYQRNKIYNSMEDLEKLIPYMKNKIKPSEILENIVD
;
A
#
# COMPACT_ATOMS: atom_id res chain seq x y z
N MET A 1 -29.15 -7.06 -21.88
CA MET A 1 -28.45 -6.39 -20.77
C MET A 1 -27.56 -7.41 -20.12
N HIS A 2 -26.23 -7.30 -20.26
CA HIS A 2 -25.32 -8.09 -19.43
C HIS A 2 -25.42 -7.52 -18.01
N SER A 3 -25.84 -8.30 -17.02
CA SER A 3 -25.62 -7.88 -15.63
C SER A 3 -24.11 -7.83 -15.45
N GLU A 4 -23.58 -6.66 -15.09
CA GLU A 4 -22.21 -6.60 -14.58
C GLU A 4 -22.14 -7.58 -13.42
N ASN A 5 -21.29 -8.59 -13.54
CA ASN A 5 -21.00 -9.47 -12.42
C ASN A 5 -20.38 -8.59 -11.33
N PHE A 6 -21.04 -8.53 -10.18
CA PHE A 6 -20.54 -7.76 -9.05
C PHE A 6 -19.26 -8.42 -8.54
N ASP A 7 -18.16 -7.69 -8.65
CA ASP A 7 -16.82 -8.15 -8.31
C ASP A 7 -16.53 -7.88 -6.83
N GLU A 8 -17.06 -8.75 -5.98
CA GLU A 8 -16.90 -8.65 -4.52
C GLU A 8 -15.44 -8.78 -4.09
N GLU A 9 -14.69 -9.68 -4.73
CA GLU A 9 -13.27 -9.90 -4.42
C GLU A 9 -12.45 -8.64 -4.75
N GLY A 10 -12.67 -8.02 -5.90
CA GLY A 10 -12.01 -6.76 -6.26
C GLY A 10 -12.37 -5.60 -5.32
N LEU A 11 -13.64 -5.51 -4.89
CA LEU A 11 -14.05 -4.51 -3.89
C LEU A 11 -13.32 -4.69 -2.55
N LEU A 12 -13.20 -5.93 -2.07
CA LEU A 12 -12.48 -6.21 -0.83
C LEU A 12 -11.00 -5.86 -0.93
N LYS A 13 -10.36 -6.16 -2.06
CA LYS A 13 -8.95 -5.79 -2.31
C LYS A 13 -8.75 -4.27 -2.33
N ASP A 14 -9.66 -3.55 -2.98
CA ASP A 14 -9.65 -2.09 -3.02
C ASP A 14 -9.76 -1.46 -1.62
N ILE A 15 -10.62 -2.02 -0.76
CA ILE A 15 -10.73 -1.61 0.65
C ILE A 15 -9.42 -1.88 1.40
N GLN A 16 -8.83 -3.07 1.25
CA GLN A 16 -7.58 -3.44 1.92
C GLN A 16 -6.41 -2.52 1.52
N LEU A 17 -6.30 -2.20 0.23
CA LEU A 17 -5.32 -1.23 -0.26
C LEU A 17 -5.53 0.16 0.35
N SER A 18 -6.78 0.62 0.38
CA SER A 18 -7.15 1.92 0.95
C SER A 18 -6.81 2.00 2.44
N GLU A 19 -7.10 0.95 3.20
CA GLU A 19 -6.76 0.85 4.63
C GLU A 19 -5.24 0.87 4.85
N LEU A 20 -4.48 0.13 4.04
CA LEU A 20 -3.03 0.12 4.11
C LEU A 20 -2.42 1.49 3.78
N SER A 21 -2.92 2.15 2.73
CA SER A 21 -2.54 3.53 2.39
C SER A 21 -2.78 4.49 3.56
N LEU A 22 -3.91 4.35 4.26
CA LEU A 22 -4.22 5.15 5.42
C LEU A 22 -3.28 4.86 6.61
N LYS A 23 -2.97 3.59 6.88
CA LYS A 23 -2.02 3.20 7.93
C LYS A 23 -0.63 3.80 7.67
N ILE A 24 -0.12 3.67 6.46
CA ILE A 24 1.17 4.22 6.04
C ILE A 24 1.18 5.75 6.19
N SER A 25 0.12 6.41 5.74
CA SER A 25 -0.01 7.87 5.86
C SER A 25 -0.01 8.32 7.32
N LYS A 26 -0.76 7.63 8.20
CA LYS A 26 -0.80 7.92 9.65
C LYS A 26 0.57 7.74 10.30
N LEU A 27 1.24 6.60 10.05
CA LEU A 27 2.59 6.35 10.55
C LEU A 27 3.56 7.44 10.10
N THR A 28 3.52 7.82 8.82
CA THR A 28 4.41 8.83 8.25
C THR A 28 4.15 10.22 8.86
N PHE A 29 2.89 10.60 9.05
CA PHE A 29 2.49 11.88 9.63
C PHE A 29 2.85 11.98 11.12
N GLN A 30 2.61 10.91 11.87
CA GLN A 30 2.81 10.85 13.32
C GLN A 30 4.11 10.14 13.72
N TRP A 31 5.10 10.08 12.83
CA TRP A 31 6.32 9.26 12.99
C TRP A 31 6.96 9.34 14.39
N ASN A 32 7.13 10.55 14.92
CA ASN A 32 7.77 10.80 16.21
C ASN A 32 6.88 10.47 17.42
N ASN A 33 5.58 10.23 17.21
CA ASN A 33 4.62 9.86 18.25
C ASN A 33 4.48 8.34 18.42
N HIS A 34 5.09 7.55 17.53
CA HIS A 34 5.15 6.09 17.65
C HIS A 34 6.38 5.69 18.46
N SER A 35 6.25 4.64 19.27
CA SER A 35 7.36 4.10 20.08
C SER A 35 8.42 3.38 19.23
N GLU A 36 8.00 2.64 18.20
CA GLU A 36 8.87 1.87 17.31
C GLU A 36 8.53 2.12 15.82
N PRO A 37 8.61 3.36 15.31
CA PRO A 37 8.11 3.72 13.98
C PRO A 37 8.80 2.96 12.84
N VAL A 38 10.10 2.67 12.97
CA VAL A 38 10.87 1.91 11.98
C VAL A 38 10.38 0.47 11.86
N LYS A 39 10.12 -0.19 13.00
CA LYS A 39 9.60 -1.56 13.05
C LYS A 39 8.19 -1.64 12.46
N GLU A 40 7.35 -0.65 12.75
CA GLU A 40 6.02 -0.56 12.17
C GLU A 40 6.09 -0.32 10.66
N ALA A 41 7.01 0.51 10.18
CA ALA A 41 7.22 0.72 8.76
C ALA A 41 7.64 -0.56 8.04
N HIS A 42 8.50 -1.40 8.65
CA HIS A 42 8.84 -2.71 8.10
C HIS A 42 7.62 -3.63 7.96
N ARG A 43 6.77 -3.70 8.98
CA ARG A 43 5.53 -4.50 8.93
C ARG A 43 4.60 -4.03 7.82
N LEU A 44 4.38 -2.72 7.71
CA LEU A 44 3.52 -2.16 6.66
C LEU A 44 4.10 -2.43 5.27
N LEU A 45 5.42 -2.37 5.08
CA LEU A 45 6.07 -2.73 3.81
C LEU A 45 5.91 -4.21 3.47
N ASP A 46 5.92 -5.10 4.46
CA ASP A 46 5.63 -6.52 4.23
C ASP A 46 4.15 -6.74 3.87
N GLU A 47 3.22 -5.99 4.46
CA GLU A 47 1.81 -5.97 4.03
C GLU A 47 1.67 -5.48 2.58
N VAL A 48 2.38 -4.41 2.17
CA VAL A 48 2.39 -3.92 0.78
C VAL A 48 2.81 -5.03 -0.18
N ARG A 49 3.90 -5.74 0.13
CA ARG A 49 4.41 -6.85 -0.70
C ARG A 49 3.38 -7.97 -0.81
N LYS A 50 2.75 -8.34 0.30
CA LYS A 50 1.72 -9.38 0.33
C LYS A 50 0.52 -9.01 -0.55
N TYR A 51 -0.03 -7.80 -0.40
CA TYR A 51 -1.19 -7.38 -1.20
C TYR A 51 -0.86 -7.25 -2.69
N SER A 52 0.35 -6.78 -3.03
CA SER A 52 0.81 -6.73 -4.42
C SER A 52 0.78 -8.11 -5.10
N LEU A 53 1.20 -9.16 -4.38
CA LEU A 53 1.10 -10.55 -4.86
C LEU A 53 -0.36 -10.99 -4.99
N GLU A 54 -1.18 -10.78 -3.96
CA GLU A 54 -2.59 -11.18 -3.97
C GLU A 54 -3.40 -10.47 -5.08
N ILE A 55 -3.01 -9.26 -5.47
CA ILE A 55 -3.63 -8.52 -6.58
C ILE A 55 -3.15 -9.07 -7.92
N SER A 56 -1.87 -9.40 -8.04
CA SER A 56 -1.33 -10.05 -9.25
C SER A 56 -2.01 -11.39 -9.52
N GLU A 57 -2.21 -12.21 -8.48
CA GLU A 57 -2.93 -13.48 -8.57
C GLU A 57 -4.41 -13.28 -8.93
N TYR A 58 -5.04 -12.26 -8.36
CA TYR A 58 -6.41 -11.89 -8.68
C TYR A 58 -6.57 -11.43 -10.13
N ASP A 59 -5.70 -10.55 -10.62
CA ASP A 59 -5.71 -10.06 -11.99
C ASP A 59 -5.48 -11.21 -12.98
N HIS A 60 -4.58 -12.15 -12.66
CA HIS A 60 -4.39 -13.35 -13.48
C HIS A 60 -5.67 -14.19 -13.60
N ARG A 61 -6.42 -14.39 -12.51
CA ARG A 61 -7.64 -15.21 -12.48
C ARG A 61 -8.87 -14.50 -13.07
N MET A 62 -8.98 -13.19 -12.83
CA MET A 62 -10.20 -12.42 -13.05
C MET A 62 -10.06 -11.35 -14.13
N GLY A 63 -8.85 -10.89 -14.47
CA GLY A 63 -8.62 -9.69 -15.29
C GLY A 63 -9.36 -9.66 -16.63
N SER A 64 -9.50 -10.81 -17.32
CA SER A 64 -10.26 -10.93 -18.57
C SER A 64 -11.78 -10.88 -18.41
N LYS A 65 -12.28 -11.07 -17.19
CA LYS A 65 -13.71 -11.07 -16.82
C LYS A 65 -14.17 -9.73 -16.24
N LEU A 66 -13.23 -8.87 -15.88
CA LEU A 66 -13.52 -7.56 -15.30
C LEU A 66 -13.88 -6.54 -16.37
N SER A 67 -14.71 -5.56 -16.01
CA SER A 67 -14.88 -4.36 -16.81
C SER A 67 -13.61 -3.49 -16.73
N GLU A 68 -13.48 -2.55 -17.67
CA GLU A 68 -12.40 -1.57 -17.62
C GLU A 68 -12.45 -0.73 -16.32
N TYR A 69 -13.66 -0.38 -15.87
CA TYR A 69 -13.86 0.33 -14.61
C TYR A 69 -13.34 -0.47 -13.41
N GLN A 70 -13.68 -1.76 -13.32
CA GLN A 70 -13.24 -2.64 -12.22
C GLN A 70 -11.71 -2.78 -12.19
N ARG A 71 -11.08 -2.99 -13.36
CA ARG A 71 -9.61 -3.05 -13.46
C ARG A 71 -8.97 -1.73 -13.04
N ASN A 72 -9.43 -0.61 -13.59
CA ASN A 72 -8.85 0.70 -13.31
C ASN A 72 -8.95 1.07 -11.84
N LYS A 73 -10.03 0.68 -11.15
CA LYS A 73 -10.19 0.95 -9.72
C LYS A 73 -9.06 0.34 -8.89
N ILE A 74 -8.74 -0.93 -9.12
CA ILE A 74 -7.69 -1.63 -8.38
C ILE A 74 -6.30 -1.09 -8.75
N TYR A 75 -6.06 -0.80 -10.04
CA TYR A 75 -4.79 -0.21 -10.47
C TYR A 75 -4.56 1.18 -9.85
N ASN A 76 -5.58 2.03 -9.80
CA ASN A 76 -5.48 3.35 -9.18
C ASN A 76 -5.15 3.24 -7.69
N SER A 77 -5.80 2.32 -6.96
CA SER A 77 -5.52 2.10 -5.54
C SER A 77 -4.10 1.56 -5.29
N MET A 78 -3.58 0.74 -6.21
CA MET A 78 -2.17 0.31 -6.18
C MET A 78 -1.20 1.47 -6.43
N GLU A 79 -1.49 2.32 -7.42
CA GLU A 79 -0.66 3.48 -7.74
C GLU A 79 -0.61 4.48 -6.58
N ASP A 80 -1.75 4.70 -5.91
CA ASP A 80 -1.83 5.57 -4.74
C ASP A 80 -1.04 5.01 -3.55
N LEU A 81 -1.07 3.69 -3.34
CA LEU A 81 -0.24 3.03 -2.34
C LEU A 81 1.25 3.14 -2.66
N GLU A 82 1.64 2.97 -3.93
CA GLU A 82 3.03 3.08 -4.38
C GLU A 82 3.62 4.48 -4.11
N LYS A 83 2.83 5.53 -4.35
CA LYS A 83 3.22 6.92 -4.06
C LYS A 83 3.59 7.15 -2.60
N LEU A 84 3.14 6.31 -1.66
CA LEU A 84 3.44 6.44 -0.23
C LEU A 84 4.81 5.87 0.15
N ILE A 85 5.36 4.94 -0.63
CA ILE A 85 6.64 4.27 -0.33
C ILE A 85 7.82 5.25 -0.23
N PRO A 86 7.99 6.24 -1.13
CA PRO A 86 9.06 7.24 -1.02
C PRO A 86 8.99 8.06 0.28
N TYR A 87 7.80 8.39 0.77
CA TYR A 87 7.65 9.17 2.00
C TYR A 87 8.10 8.36 3.22
N MET A 88 7.75 7.07 3.29
CA MET A 88 8.28 6.17 4.32
C MET A 88 9.80 6.03 4.22
N LYS A 89 10.35 5.85 3.01
CA LYS A 89 11.81 5.77 2.80
C LYS A 89 12.53 7.02 3.33
N ASN A 90 11.94 8.20 3.16
CA ASN A 90 12.50 9.45 3.68
C ASN A 90 12.52 9.52 5.21
N LYS A 91 11.56 8.87 5.89
CA LYS A 91 11.51 8.80 7.36
C LYS A 91 12.46 7.75 7.95
N ILE A 92 12.73 6.67 7.22
CA ILE A 92 13.64 5.58 7.63
C ILE A 92 15.12 5.96 7.45
N LYS A 93 15.43 7.13 6.87
CA LYS A 93 16.83 7.55 6.62
C LYS A 93 17.71 7.35 7.86
N PRO A 94 18.94 6.83 7.69
CA PRO A 94 19.77 6.41 8.81
C PRO A 94 20.01 7.56 9.79
N SER A 95 19.81 7.28 11.08
CA SER A 95 20.32 8.08 12.18
C SER A 95 21.84 8.23 12.16
N GLU A 96 22.57 7.44 11.35
CA GLU A 96 24.02 7.51 11.18
C GLU A 96 24.53 8.87 10.62
N ILE A 97 23.67 9.69 10.00
CA ILE A 97 24.07 11.06 9.63
C ILE A 97 24.14 11.98 10.86
N LEU A 98 23.38 11.70 11.92
CA LEU A 98 23.38 12.52 13.14
C LEU A 98 24.51 12.13 14.10
N GLU A 99 24.96 10.88 14.09
CA GLU A 99 26.11 10.45 14.91
C GLU A 99 27.46 10.98 14.34
N ASN A 100 27.56 11.23 13.04
CA ASN A 100 28.79 11.74 12.40
C ASN A 100 28.89 13.28 12.33
N ILE A 101 27.94 14.03 12.90
CA ILE A 101 27.97 15.51 12.98
C ILE A 101 28.37 15.99 14.38
N VAL A 102 28.47 15.07 15.35
CA VAL A 102 28.94 15.35 16.71
C VAL A 102 30.32 14.70 16.88
N ASP A 103 31.30 15.18 16.11
CA ASP A 103 32.75 15.01 16.36
C ASP A 103 33.48 16.29 15.93
#